data_AF-A0A2T4KSB8-F1
#
_entry.id   AF-A0A2T4KSB8-F1
#
_cell.length_a   1.000
_cell.length_b   1.000
_cell.length_c   1.000
_cell.angle_alpha   90.00
_cell.angle_beta   90.00
_cell.angle_gamma   90.00
#
_symmetry.space_group_name_H-M   'P 1'
#
loop_
_entity.id
_entity.type
_entity.pdbx_description
1 polymer ?
#
loop_
_entity_poly.entity_id
_entity_poly.type
_entity_poly.pdbx_seq_one_letter_code
_entity_poly.pdbx_strand_id
1 'polypeptide(L)'
;MRNNVVAVYGEVPELVEKKSNELVNDFLEEGKDDFNFIKFNLYETNISSIIEEALTLPFISEKKAIVVKNSFMFTGEKVSKEITPNTDQVIEFLEKYDG
;
A
#
# COMPACT_ATOMS: atom_id res chain seq x y z
N MET A 1 13.87 10.78 8.70
CA MET A 1 12.80 10.60 7.70
C MET A 1 11.98 9.42 8.16
N ARG A 2 10.71 9.62 8.50
CA ARG A 2 9.78 8.48 8.58
C ARG A 2 9.45 8.14 7.13
N ASN A 3 9.86 6.96 6.68
CA ASN A 3 9.52 6.50 5.33
C ASN A 3 8.09 5.98 5.40
N ASN A 4 7.12 6.86 5.15
CA ASN A 4 5.69 6.55 5.27
C ASN A 4 5.16 5.74 4.05
N VAL A 5 5.97 5.62 2.99
CA VAL A 5 5.74 4.74 1.84
C VAL A 5 6.94 3.83 1.66
N VAL A 6 6.69 2.52 1.52
CA VAL A 6 7.73 1.50 1.37
C VAL A 6 7.35 0.54 0.24
N ALA A 7 8.27 0.31 -0.69
CA ALA A 7 8.15 -0.74 -1.70
C ALA A 7 8.93 -1.98 -1.24
N VAL A 8 8.22 -3.09 -1.03
CA VAL A 8 8.82 -4.40 -0.73
C VAL A 8 8.70 -5.27 -1.97
N TYR A 9 9.83 -5.65 -2.56
CA TYR A 9 9.89 -6.43 -3.79
C TYR A 9 10.98 -7.50 -3.73
N GLY A 10 10.83 -8.56 -4.52
CA GLY A 10 11.77 -9.68 -4.59
C GLY A 10 11.17 -10.88 -5.32
N GLU A 11 12.02 -11.83 -5.71
CA GLU A 11 11.61 -13.02 -6.47
C GLU A 11 10.92 -14.09 -5.63
N VAL A 12 11.11 -14.05 -4.30
CA VAL A 12 10.56 -15.03 -3.35
C VAL A 12 9.35 -14.41 -2.62
N PRO A 13 8.11 -14.77 -2.99
CA PRO A 13 6.90 -14.14 -2.45
C PRO A 13 6.78 -14.26 -0.93
N GLU A 14 7.23 -15.38 -0.36
CA GLU A 14 7.19 -15.62 1.08
C GLU A 14 8.09 -14.64 1.85
N LEU A 15 9.24 -14.26 1.28
CA LEU A 15 10.13 -13.27 1.87
C LEU A 15 9.56 -11.86 1.77
N VAL A 16 8.92 -11.53 0.65
CA VAL A 16 8.20 -10.26 0.46
C VAL A 16 7.08 -10.15 1.48
N GLU A 17 6.24 -11.18 1.62
CA GLU A 17 5.14 -11.19 2.58
C GLU A 17 5.62 -11.15 4.02
N LYS A 18 6.68 -11.92 4.35
CA LYS A 18 7.30 -11.88 5.68
C LYS A 18 7.78 -10.46 6.00
N LYS A 19 8.53 -9.83 5.09
CA LYS A 19 9.08 -8.50 5.33
C LYS A 19 8.00 -7.43 5.43
N SER A 20 6.97 -7.49 4.60
CA SER A 20 5.81 -6.60 4.69
C SER A 20 5.09 -6.76 6.03
N ASN A 21 4.91 -7.98 6.52
CA ASN A 21 4.28 -8.22 7.82
C ASN A 21 5.13 -7.71 8.99
N GLU A 22 6.46 -7.88 8.95
CA GLU A 22 7.40 -7.32 9.93
C GLU A 22 7.27 -5.79 9.99
N LEU A 23 7.34 -5.11 8.84
CA LEU A 23 7.22 -3.64 8.78
C LEU A 23 5.90 -3.14 9.35
N VAL A 24 4.79 -3.82 9.05
CA VAL A 24 3.48 -3.43 9.60
C VAL A 24 3.42 -3.68 11.11
N ASN A 25 3.96 -4.79 11.61
CA ASN A 25 3.98 -5.07 13.04
C ASN A 25 4.84 -4.04 13.80
N ASP A 26 5.98 -3.65 13.24
CA ASP A 26 6.85 -2.62 13.82
C ASP A 26 6.18 -1.24 13.80
N PHE A 27 5.35 -0.97 12.80
CA PHE A 27 4.63 0.30 12.66
C PHE A 27 3.39 0.39 13.57
N LEU A 28 2.58 -0.68 13.59
CA LEU A 28 1.36 -0.83 14.40
C LEU A 28 1.68 -1.53 15.73
N GLU A 29 2.44 -0.85 16.59
CA GLU A 29 2.90 -1.33 17.90
C GLU A 29 1.77 -1.89 18.79
N GLU A 30 0.55 -1.36 18.65
CA GLU A 30 -0.64 -1.74 19.42
C GLU A 30 -1.36 -2.98 18.87
N GLY A 31 -0.90 -3.53 17.75
CA GLY A 31 -1.49 -4.69 17.08
C GLY A 31 -2.29 -4.34 15.83
N LYS A 32 -2.63 -5.39 15.07
CA LYS A 32 -3.43 -5.30 13.84
C LYS A 32 -4.90 -5.54 14.15
N ASP A 33 -5.75 -4.60 13.78
CA ASP A 33 -7.20 -4.79 13.74
C ASP A 33 -7.77 -4.33 12.40
N ASP A 34 -9.07 -4.55 12.20
CA ASP A 34 -9.77 -4.24 10.95
C ASP A 34 -9.90 -2.72 10.69
N PHE A 35 -9.61 -1.87 11.66
CA PHE A 35 -9.67 -0.40 11.54
C PHE A 35 -8.33 0.22 11.17
N ASN A 36 -7.23 -0.33 11.70
CA ASN A 36 -5.89 0.23 11.55
C ASN A 36 -5.03 -0.48 10.49
N PHE A 37 -5.47 -1.62 9.97
CA PHE A 37 -4.73 -2.38 8.97
C PHE A 37 -5.59 -2.82 7.80
N ILE A 38 -5.26 -2.36 6.61
CA ILE A 38 -6.01 -2.64 5.38
C ILE A 38 -5.10 -3.30 4.35
N LYS A 39 -5.61 -4.35 3.70
CA LYS A 39 -4.93 -5.03 2.59
C LYS A 39 -5.73 -4.87 1.32
N PHE A 40 -5.07 -4.40 0.26
CA PHE A 40 -5.62 -4.34 -1.09
C PHE A 40 -4.85 -5.26 -2.03
N ASN A 41 -5.50 -5.70 -3.10
CA ASN A 41 -4.87 -6.33 -4.25
C ASN A 41 -5.03 -5.39 -5.45
N LEU A 42 -3.93 -4.94 -6.06
CA LEU A 42 -4.02 -3.96 -7.15
C LEU A 42 -4.71 -4.51 -8.40
N TYR A 43 -4.77 -5.84 -8.57
CA TYR A 43 -5.55 -6.46 -9.64
C TYR A 43 -7.06 -6.33 -9.44
N GLU A 44 -7.52 -6.12 -8.21
CA GLU A 44 -8.93 -6.11 -7.83
C GLU A 44 -9.42 -4.71 -7.43
N THR A 45 -8.53 -3.87 -6.92
CA THR A 45 -8.85 -2.54 -6.40
C THR A 45 -8.15 -1.47 -7.21
N ASN A 46 -8.89 -0.45 -7.63
CA ASN A 46 -8.33 0.70 -8.34
C ASN A 46 -7.39 1.50 -7.42
N ILE A 47 -6.23 1.88 -7.94
CA ILE A 47 -5.22 2.65 -7.19
C ILE A 47 -5.77 3.98 -6.65
N SER A 48 -6.70 4.62 -7.36
CA SER A 48 -7.34 5.85 -6.91
C SER A 48 -8.08 5.64 -5.57
N SER A 49 -8.82 4.54 -5.44
CA SER A 49 -9.53 4.21 -4.19
C SER A 49 -8.56 3.87 -3.06
N ILE A 50 -7.43 3.25 -3.37
CA ILE A 50 -6.38 2.96 -2.38
C ILE A 50 -5.74 4.28 -1.89
N ILE A 51 -5.49 5.23 -2.79
CA ILE A 51 -4.96 6.56 -2.43
C ILE A 51 -5.96 7.33 -1.56
N GLU A 52 -7.25 7.32 -1.91
CA GLU A 52 -8.31 7.91 -1.10
C GLU A 52 -8.34 7.32 0.32
N GLU A 53 -8.19 6.00 0.43
CA GLU A 53 -8.07 5.33 1.73
C GLU A 53 -6.79 5.78 2.47
N ALA A 54 -5.65 5.88 1.79
CA ALA A 54 -4.39 6.35 2.39
C ALA A 54 -4.44 7.80 2.90
N LEU A 55 -5.27 8.64 2.29
CA LEU A 55 -5.51 10.03 2.71
C LEU A 55 -6.59 10.15 3.78
N THR A 56 -7.36 9.09 4.04
CA THR A 56 -8.39 9.09 5.07
C THR A 56 -7.76 8.91 6.45
N LEU A 57 -8.19 9.71 7.43
CA LEU A 57 -7.68 9.62 8.80
C LEU A 57 -7.93 8.23 9.41
N PRO A 58 -6.99 7.69 10.22
CA PRO A 58 -7.24 6.50 11.01
C PRO A 58 -8.47 6.68 11.92
N PHE A 59 -9.28 5.63 12.06
CA PHE A 59 -10.47 5.66 12.93
C PHE A 59 -10.16 4.92 14.24
N ILE A 60 -10.19 5.64 15.37
CA ILE A 60 -9.93 5.12 16.73
C ILE A 60 -8.48 4.57 16.92
N SER A 61 -7.57 4.90 16.01
CA SER A 61 -6.14 4.57 16.14
C SER A 61 -5.28 5.80 15.84
N GLU A 62 -4.05 5.83 16.36
CA GLU A 62 -3.06 6.85 16.03
C GLU A 62 -2.42 6.62 14.65
N LYS A 63 -2.42 5.37 14.16
CA LYS A 63 -1.72 4.97 12.93
C LYS A 63 -2.61 4.06 12.09
N LYS A 64 -2.46 4.15 10.76
CA LYS A 64 -3.09 3.23 9.82
C LYS A 64 -2.04 2.71 8.84
N ALA A 65 -1.99 1.39 8.66
CA ALA A 65 -1.12 0.75 7.68
C ALA A 65 -1.94 0.19 6.52
N ILE A 66 -1.53 0.53 5.30
CA ILE A 66 -2.14 -0.01 4.07
C ILE A 66 -1.07 -0.84 3.36
N VAL A 67 -1.40 -2.10 3.06
CA VAL A 67 -0.57 -2.98 2.25
C VAL A 67 -1.25 -3.23 0.92
N VAL A 68 -0.58 -2.86 -0.16
CA VAL A 68 -1.03 -3.14 -1.53
C VAL A 68 -0.24 -4.33 -2.07
N LYS A 69 -0.93 -5.43 -2.35
CA LYS A 69 -0.35 -6.60 -3.00
C LYS A 69 -0.42 -6.47 -4.52
N ASN A 70 0.49 -7.18 -5.20
CA ASN A 70 0.55 -7.27 -6.65
C ASN A 70 0.61 -5.91 -7.34
N SER A 71 1.50 -5.03 -6.87
CA SER A 71 1.67 -3.68 -7.39
C SER A 71 2.33 -3.65 -8.78
N PHE A 72 1.66 -4.26 -9.76
CA PHE A 72 2.13 -4.43 -11.14
C PHE A 72 2.54 -3.11 -11.80
N MET A 73 2.01 -1.97 -11.33
CA MET A 73 2.32 -0.64 -11.84
C MET A 73 3.78 -0.24 -11.69
N PHE A 74 4.53 -0.88 -10.78
CA PHE A 74 5.97 -0.66 -10.60
C PHE A 74 6.82 -1.69 -11.37
N THR A 75 6.20 -2.41 -12.31
CA THR A 75 6.83 -3.49 -13.08
C THR A 75 6.62 -3.31 -14.58
N GLY A 76 7.23 -4.17 -15.39
CA GLY A 76 6.96 -4.25 -16.84
C GLY A 76 5.80 -5.17 -17.22
N GLU A 77 5.00 -5.64 -16.26
CA GLU A 77 3.91 -6.57 -16.49
C GLU A 77 2.78 -5.96 -17.33
N LYS A 78 2.24 -6.73 -18.29
CA LYS A 78 1.04 -6.34 -19.03
C LYS A 78 -0.21 -6.84 -18.30
N VAL A 79 -1.01 -5.91 -17.80
CA VAL A 79 -2.31 -6.19 -17.20
C VAL A 79 -3.45 -6.13 -18.21
N SER A 80 -4.63 -6.62 -17.81
CA SER A 80 -5.85 -6.53 -18.62
C SER A 80 -6.14 -5.08 -19.04
N LYS A 81 -6.66 -4.88 -20.25
CA LYS A 81 -7.05 -3.55 -20.77
C LYS A 81 -8.14 -2.87 -19.94
N GLU A 82 -8.91 -3.63 -19.17
CA GLU A 82 -9.95 -3.09 -18.27
C GLU A 82 -9.32 -2.40 -17.05
N ILE A 83 -8.10 -2.78 -16.66
CA ILE A 83 -7.36 -2.16 -15.58
C ILE A 83 -6.60 -0.96 -16.14
N THR A 84 -7.16 0.24 -15.93
CA THR A 84 -6.54 1.51 -16.35
C THR A 84 -6.11 2.32 -15.12
N PRO A 85 -4.89 2.09 -14.59
CA PRO A 85 -4.40 2.82 -13.43
C PRO A 85 -4.05 4.27 -13.79
N ASN A 86 -4.44 5.22 -12.92
CA ASN A 86 -4.06 6.62 -13.07
C ASN A 86 -2.64 6.85 -12.52
N THR A 87 -1.65 6.84 -13.41
CA THR A 87 -0.24 6.97 -13.01
C THR A 87 0.10 8.37 -12.50
N ASP A 88 -0.49 9.41 -13.08
CA ASP A 88 -0.26 10.80 -12.67
C ASP A 88 -0.69 11.03 -11.21
N GLN A 89 -1.85 10.46 -10.82
CA GLN A 89 -2.32 10.53 -9.44
C GLN A 89 -1.37 9.84 -8.45
N VAL A 90 -0.75 8.73 -8.85
CA VAL A 90 0.22 8.03 -7.98
C VAL A 90 1.48 8.86 -7.82
N ILE A 91 1.99 9.46 -8.90
CA ILE A 91 3.16 10.34 -8.84
C ILE A 91 2.86 11.52 -7.90
N GLU A 92 1.73 12.19 -8.10
CA GLU A 92 1.31 13.30 -7.24
C GLU A 92 1.20 12.88 -5.78
N PHE A 93 0.61 11.72 -5.50
CA PHE A 93 0.53 11.17 -4.15
C PHE A 93 1.92 10.95 -3.57
N LEU A 94 2.82 10.25 -4.27
CA LEU A 94 4.16 9.94 -3.76
C LEU A 94 5.03 11.18 -3.54
N GLU A 95 4.84 12.23 -4.33
CA GLU A 95 5.59 13.49 -4.20
C GLU A 95 5.08 14.36 -3.04
N LYS A 96 3.77 14.37 -2.80
CA LYS A 96 3.12 15.24 -1.81
C LYS A 96 2.85 14.56 -0.47
N TYR A 97 2.88 13.23 -0.43
CA TYR A 97 2.58 12.49 0.78
C TYR A 97 3.70 12.68 1.80
N ASP A 98 3.39 13.42 2.85
CA ASP A 98 4.28 13.72 3.96
C ASP A 98 4.15 12.73 5.11
N GLY A 99 2.98 12.08 5.23
CA GLY A 99 2.66 10.97 6.14
C GLY A 99 2.78 11.29 7.63
#